data_AF-A0A2P2J010-F1
#
_entry.id   AF-A0A2P2J010-F1
#
_cell.length_a   1.000
_cell.length_b   1.000
_cell.length_c   1.000
_cell.angle_alpha   90.00
_cell.angle_beta   90.00
_cell.angle_gamma   90.00
#
_symmetry.space_group_name_H-M   'P 1'
#
loop_
_entity.id
_entity.type
_entity.pdbx_description
1 polymer ?
#
loop_
_entity_poly.entity_id
_entity_poly.type
_entity_poly.pdbx_seq_one_letter_code
_entity_poly.pdbx_strand_id
1 'polypeptide(L)'
;MIEANQKEKIFQLKGIALGNPVLEFATDFNSRAEYFWSHGLISDSTYKMFTSACNYSRYVSEYYRDSLSSICSLVMDQVNRETSRFIDKYDVTLDVCIASVLSQSMIISPQQHVFKSIDVCVEDETIKYLNRKDVQEAIHAQLVGVSKWTVCSE
;
A
#
# COMPACT_ATOMS: atom_id res chain seq x y z
N MET A 1 -6.11 6.29 31.97
CA MET A 1 -5.35 7.18 32.88
C MET A 1 -4.25 7.82 32.06
N ILE A 2 -4.20 9.15 31.98
CA ILE A 2 -3.11 9.86 31.30
C ILE A 2 -2.10 10.20 32.39
N GLU A 3 -0.95 9.54 32.36
CA GLU A 3 0.15 9.84 33.28
C GLU A 3 0.77 11.17 32.89
N ALA A 4 0.57 12.20 33.71
CA ALA A 4 1.21 13.49 33.53
C ALA A 4 2.69 13.39 33.95
N ASN A 5 3.60 13.53 32.99
CA ASN A 5 5.03 13.52 33.24
C ASN A 5 5.42 14.77 34.06
N GLN A 6 5.88 14.56 35.30
CA GLN A 6 6.32 15.61 36.23
C GLN A 6 7.82 15.95 36.11
N LYS A 7 8.54 15.38 35.14
CA LYS A 7 9.95 15.73 34.86
C LYS A 7 10.05 17.05 34.07
N GLU A 8 11.21 17.71 34.13
CA GLU A 8 11.52 18.82 33.22
C GLU A 8 11.19 18.42 31.78
N LYS A 9 10.45 19.28 31.08
CA LYS A 9 10.02 19.02 29.70
C LYS A 9 11.20 19.17 28.76
N ILE A 10 12.00 18.11 28.64
CA ILE A 10 13.10 18.01 27.66
C ILE A 10 12.57 18.17 26.22
N PHE A 11 11.35 17.71 25.96
CA PHE A 11 10.69 17.81 24.66
C PHE A 11 9.39 18.62 24.74
N GLN A 12 9.27 19.65 23.90
CA GLN A 12 8.10 20.52 23.81
C GLN A 12 7.09 20.00 22.77
N LEU A 13 6.55 18.80 22.98
CA LEU A 13 5.55 18.21 22.09
C LEU A 13 4.25 19.04 22.11
N LYS A 14 3.73 19.40 20.91
CA LYS A 14 2.50 20.20 20.75
C LYS A 14 1.31 19.40 20.24
N GLY A 15 1.54 18.34 19.47
CA GLY A 15 0.48 17.52 18.88
C GLY A 15 1.03 16.40 18.02
N ILE A 16 0.13 15.55 17.54
CA ILE A 16 0.41 14.40 16.67
C ILE A 16 -0.63 14.41 15.55
N ALA A 17 -0.22 14.16 14.32
CA ALA A 17 -1.08 13.97 13.16
C ALA A 17 -0.82 12.60 12.55
N LEU A 18 -1.89 11.89 12.19
CA LEU A 18 -1.83 10.55 11.59
C LEU A 18 -2.64 10.57 10.29
N GLY A 19 -2.00 10.24 9.17
CA GLY A 19 -2.66 10.11 7.86
C GLY A 19 -2.91 8.64 7.55
N ASN A 20 -4.18 8.27 7.34
CA ASN A 20 -4.64 6.90 7.05
C ASN A 20 -3.96 5.80 7.91
N PRO A 21 -3.89 5.95 9.25
CA PRO A 21 -3.22 4.99 10.10
C PRO A 21 -4.02 3.69 10.25
N VAL A 22 -3.34 2.64 10.72
CA VAL A 22 -4.00 1.53 11.43
C VAL A 22 -4.08 1.90 12.91
N LEU A 23 -5.28 2.09 13.44
CA LEU A 23 -5.61 2.39 14.83
C LEU A 23 -6.12 1.15 15.58
N GLU A 24 -6.93 0.32 14.92
CA GLU A 24 -7.47 -0.90 15.48
C GLU A 24 -7.42 -2.00 14.43
N PHE A 25 -6.61 -3.02 14.71
CA PHE A 25 -6.24 -4.07 13.76
C PHE A 25 -7.46 -4.79 13.16
N ALA A 26 -8.46 -5.17 13.95
CA ALA A 26 -9.59 -5.91 13.39
C ALA A 26 -10.49 -5.02 12.53
N THR A 27 -10.81 -3.82 13.01
CA THR A 27 -11.74 -2.88 12.39
C THR A 27 -11.15 -2.34 11.09
N ASP A 28 -9.91 -1.83 11.13
CA ASP A 28 -9.31 -1.18 9.96
C ASP A 28 -9.04 -2.18 8.84
N PHE A 29 -8.52 -3.36 9.16
CA PHE A 29 -8.30 -4.38 8.13
C PHE A 29 -9.62 -4.93 7.59
N ASN A 30 -10.63 -5.21 8.44
CA ASN A 30 -11.89 -5.76 7.96
C ASN A 30 -12.74 -4.76 7.15
N SER A 31 -12.54 -3.45 7.36
CA SER A 31 -13.18 -2.39 6.56
C SER A 31 -12.90 -2.52 5.05
N ARG A 32 -11.79 -3.18 4.68
CA ARG A 32 -11.40 -3.39 3.28
C ARG A 32 -12.45 -4.14 2.46
N ALA A 33 -13.17 -5.08 3.08
CA ALA A 33 -14.22 -5.81 2.39
C ALA A 33 -15.37 -4.88 1.96
N GLU A 34 -15.82 -4.02 2.88
CA GLU A 34 -16.87 -3.04 2.62
C GLU A 34 -16.40 -1.95 1.66
N TYR A 35 -15.14 -1.50 1.79
CA TYR A 35 -14.53 -0.55 0.87
C TYR A 35 -14.54 -1.08 -0.58
N PHE A 36 -14.06 -2.30 -0.84
CA PHE A 36 -14.08 -2.86 -2.19
C PHE A 36 -15.50 -3.09 -2.73
N TRP A 37 -16.42 -3.55 -1.88
CA TRP A 37 -17.81 -3.81 -2.30
C TRP A 37 -18.56 -2.51 -2.62
N SER A 38 -18.46 -1.49 -1.76
CA SER A 38 -19.09 -0.19 -1.97
C SER A 38 -18.55 0.58 -3.19
N HIS A 39 -17.33 0.25 -3.64
CA HIS A 39 -16.72 0.81 -4.85
C HIS A 39 -16.93 -0.07 -6.10
N GLY A 40 -17.75 -1.13 -5.99
CA GLY A 40 -18.11 -1.99 -7.12
C GLY A 40 -16.96 -2.87 -7.63
N LEU A 41 -15.91 -3.08 -6.83
CA LEU A 41 -14.75 -3.88 -7.22
C LEU A 41 -14.96 -5.38 -7.00
N ILE A 42 -15.86 -5.74 -6.09
CA ILE A 42 -16.17 -7.14 -5.78
C ILE A 42 -17.67 -7.40 -5.79
N SER A 43 -18.03 -8.63 -6.13
CA SER A 43 -19.41 -9.12 -6.15
C SER A 43 -19.98 -9.33 -4.74
N ASP A 44 -21.31 -9.34 -4.60
CA ASP A 44 -22.00 -9.66 -3.35
C ASP A 44 -21.57 -11.02 -2.76
N SER A 45 -21.36 -12.02 -3.62
CA SER A 45 -20.87 -13.33 -3.20
C SER A 45 -19.46 -13.26 -2.61
N THR A 46 -18.58 -12.49 -3.23
CA THR A 46 -17.20 -12.32 -2.78
C THR A 46 -17.16 -11.52 -1.49
N TYR A 47 -17.95 -10.44 -1.38
CA TYR A 47 -18.10 -9.68 -0.14
C TYR A 47 -18.60 -10.57 1.02
N LYS A 48 -19.60 -11.42 0.78
CA LYS A 48 -20.11 -12.35 1.78
C LYS A 48 -19.04 -13.33 2.24
N MET A 49 -18.27 -13.92 1.32
CA MET A 49 -17.16 -14.81 1.68
C MET A 49 -16.04 -14.07 2.43
N PHE A 50 -15.72 -12.84 2.00
CA PHE A 50 -14.67 -12.01 2.56
C PHE A 50 -15.01 -11.43 3.94
N THR A 51 -16.28 -11.43 4.34
CA THR A 51 -16.71 -11.02 5.68
C THR A 51 -16.98 -12.20 6.61
N SER A 52 -17.42 -13.35 6.07
CA SER A 52 -17.87 -14.49 6.89
C SER A 52 -16.95 -15.71 6.92
N ALA A 53 -16.30 -16.07 5.80
CA ALA A 53 -15.47 -17.27 5.72
C ALA A 53 -14.03 -16.99 6.17
N CYS A 54 -13.46 -15.89 5.67
CA CYS A 54 -12.19 -15.36 6.15
C CYS A 54 -12.18 -13.83 6.01
N ASN A 55 -12.25 -13.14 7.14
CA ASN A 55 -12.10 -11.70 7.17
C ASN A 55 -10.64 -11.28 6.99
N TYR A 56 -10.42 -10.02 6.58
CA TYR A 56 -9.10 -9.58 6.16
C TYR A 56 -8.09 -9.55 7.32
N SER A 57 -8.53 -9.19 8.53
CA SER A 57 -7.65 -9.20 9.70
C SER A 57 -7.16 -10.62 10.03
N ARG A 58 -8.01 -11.64 9.87
CA ARG A 58 -7.61 -13.05 10.00
C ARG A 58 -6.63 -13.45 8.91
N TYR A 59 -6.90 -13.12 7.64
CA TYR A 59 -5.97 -13.39 6.54
C TYR A 59 -4.58 -12.81 6.83
N VAL A 60 -4.52 -11.53 7.20
CA VAL A 60 -3.27 -10.83 7.53
C VAL A 60 -2.56 -11.52 8.69
N SER A 61 -3.27 -11.86 9.77
CA SER A 61 -2.67 -12.55 10.91
C SER A 61 -2.17 -13.95 10.58
N GLU A 62 -2.86 -14.71 9.73
CA GLU A 62 -2.42 -16.06 9.32
C GLU A 62 -1.23 -15.99 8.36
N TYR A 63 -1.22 -15.02 7.45
CA TYR A 63 -0.15 -14.80 6.48
C TYR A 63 1.18 -14.48 7.17
N TYR A 64 1.20 -13.52 8.11
CA TYR A 64 2.42 -13.15 8.84
C TYR A 64 2.89 -14.21 9.85
N ARG A 65 2.11 -15.26 10.10
CA ARG A 65 2.48 -16.39 10.97
C ARG A 65 2.88 -17.64 10.19
N ASP A 66 2.97 -17.55 8.86
CA ASP A 66 3.18 -18.69 7.97
C ASP A 66 2.17 -19.84 8.20
N SER A 67 0.94 -19.48 8.58
CA SER A 67 -0.12 -20.43 8.95
C SER A 67 -1.39 -20.22 8.13
N LEU A 68 -1.24 -19.81 6.87
CA LEU A 68 -2.36 -19.47 6.00
C LEU A 68 -3.28 -20.67 5.75
N SER A 69 -4.53 -20.55 6.19
CA SER A 69 -5.54 -21.58 5.97
C SER A 69 -5.99 -21.64 4.51
N SER A 70 -6.40 -22.82 4.05
CA SER A 70 -6.91 -23.03 2.69
C SER A 70 -8.12 -22.15 2.38
N ILE A 71 -9.01 -21.95 3.36
CA ILE A 71 -10.18 -21.08 3.22
C ILE A 71 -9.76 -19.61 3.01
N CYS A 72 -8.84 -19.10 3.83
CA CYS A 72 -8.36 -17.72 3.68
C CYS A 72 -7.61 -17.51 2.36
N SER A 73 -6.84 -18.50 1.92
CA SER A 73 -6.19 -18.47 0.61
C SER A 73 -7.22 -18.38 -0.54
N LEU A 74 -8.25 -19.22 -0.53
CA LEU A 74 -9.31 -19.21 -1.56
C LEU A 74 -10.11 -17.91 -1.58
N VAL A 75 -10.46 -17.38 -0.40
CA VAL A 75 -11.17 -16.10 -0.28
C VAL A 75 -10.32 -14.98 -0.87
N MET A 76 -9.03 -14.93 -0.51
CA MET A 76 -8.13 -13.88 -1.00
C MET A 76 -7.84 -14.01 -2.50
N ASP A 77 -7.74 -15.22 -3.03
CA ASP A 77 -7.63 -15.47 -4.47
C ASP A 77 -8.85 -14.94 -5.24
N GLN A 78 -10.06 -15.20 -4.73
CA GLN A 78 -11.29 -14.66 -5.31
C GLN A 78 -11.31 -13.12 -5.30
N VAL A 79 -10.96 -12.50 -4.17
CA VAL A 79 -10.88 -11.03 -4.04
C VAL A 79 -9.84 -10.46 -5.01
N ASN A 80 -8.67 -11.08 -5.11
CA ASN A 80 -7.60 -10.66 -6.02
C ASN A 80 -7.99 -10.82 -7.51
N ARG A 81 -8.79 -11.85 -7.84
CA ARG A 81 -9.27 -12.04 -9.21
C ARG A 81 -10.26 -10.96 -9.64
N GLU A 82 -11.15 -10.54 -8.75
CA GLU A 82 -12.13 -9.50 -9.02
C GLU A 82 -11.51 -8.10 -9.03
N THR A 83 -10.66 -7.79 -8.03
CA THR A 83 -9.94 -6.49 -8.00
C THR A 83 -8.90 -6.36 -9.11
N SER A 84 -8.30 -7.48 -9.54
CA SER A 84 -7.28 -7.57 -10.58
C SER A 84 -5.98 -6.81 -10.27
N ARG A 85 -5.00 -6.92 -11.18
CA ARG A 85 -3.74 -6.17 -11.12
C ARG A 85 -3.83 -4.76 -11.72
N PHE A 86 -5.00 -4.37 -12.22
CA PHE A 86 -5.21 -3.10 -12.91
C PHE A 86 -5.89 -2.05 -12.02
N ILE A 87 -6.09 -2.37 -10.75
CA ILE A 87 -6.64 -1.47 -9.74
C ILE A 87 -5.61 -1.32 -8.62
N ASP A 88 -5.31 -0.08 -8.24
CA ASP A 88 -4.54 0.20 -7.04
C ASP A 88 -5.45 -0.02 -5.81
N LYS A 89 -4.99 -0.86 -4.89
CA LYS A 89 -5.71 -1.18 -3.65
C LYS A 89 -5.61 -0.08 -2.61
N TYR A 90 -4.66 0.85 -2.75
CA TYR A 90 -4.50 2.02 -1.90
C TYR A 90 -5.33 3.21 -2.40
N ASP A 91 -5.56 3.32 -3.70
CA ASP A 91 -6.47 4.30 -4.31
C ASP A 91 -7.19 3.72 -5.54
N VAL A 92 -8.43 3.29 -5.35
CA VAL A 92 -9.22 2.62 -6.38
C VAL A 92 -9.70 3.56 -7.50
N THR A 93 -9.46 4.86 -7.35
CA THR A 93 -9.83 5.89 -8.34
C THR A 93 -8.67 6.31 -9.23
N LEU A 94 -7.44 5.94 -8.86
CA LEU A 94 -6.24 6.20 -9.63
C LEU A 94 -5.91 5.03 -10.58
N ASP A 95 -5.14 5.36 -11.61
CA ASP A 95 -4.61 4.37 -12.54
C ASP A 95 -3.41 3.63 -11.92
N VAL A 96 -3.10 2.45 -12.43
CA VAL A 96 -1.91 1.70 -12.01
C VAL A 96 -0.70 2.05 -12.86
N CYS A 97 0.50 1.96 -12.28
CA CYS A 97 1.72 2.07 -13.06
C CYS A 97 1.87 0.89 -14.04
N ILE A 98 1.61 1.13 -15.33
CA ILE A 98 1.90 0.15 -16.39
C ILE A 98 3.06 0.68 -17.23
N ALA A 99 4.29 0.33 -16.83
CA ALA A 99 5.52 0.81 -17.46
C ALA A 99 5.56 0.63 -18.99
N SER A 100 4.98 -0.46 -19.52
CA SER A 100 4.90 -0.69 -20.98
C SER A 100 3.91 0.23 -21.69
N VAL A 101 2.76 0.54 -21.07
CA VAL A 101 1.73 1.42 -21.64
C VAL A 101 2.16 2.87 -21.55
N LEU A 102 2.80 3.29 -20.45
CA LEU A 102 3.39 4.62 -20.34
C LEU A 102 4.47 4.84 -21.41
N SER A 103 5.37 3.87 -21.59
CA SER A 103 6.37 3.90 -22.67
C SER A 103 5.72 3.99 -24.07
N GLN A 104 4.66 3.23 -24.33
CA GLN A 104 3.94 3.31 -25.60
C GLN A 104 3.18 4.63 -25.78
N SER A 105 2.53 5.14 -24.74
CA SER A 105 1.78 6.40 -24.78
C SER A 105 2.68 7.61 -25.05
N MET A 106 3.89 7.62 -24.48
CA MET A 106 4.91 8.63 -24.74
C MET A 106 5.38 8.64 -26.20
N ILE A 107 5.35 7.49 -26.88
CA ILE A 107 5.70 7.38 -28.31
C ILE A 107 4.53 7.83 -29.20
N ILE A 108 3.29 7.52 -28.83
CA ILE A 108 2.10 7.75 -29.66
C ILE A 108 1.61 9.20 -29.58
N SER A 109 1.64 9.82 -28.40
CA SER A 109 1.10 11.18 -28.18
C SER A 109 1.99 12.03 -27.26
N PRO A 110 3.14 12.54 -27.75
CA PRO A 110 4.10 13.29 -26.92
C PRO A 110 3.52 14.57 -26.27
N GLN A 111 2.43 15.11 -26.83
CA GLN A 111 1.82 16.40 -26.44
C GLN A 111 0.68 16.26 -25.42
N GLN A 112 0.20 15.06 -25.10
CA GLN A 112 -0.95 14.87 -24.19
C GLN A 112 -0.60 15.00 -22.69
N HIS A 113 0.69 15.05 -22.33
CA HIS A 113 1.15 15.20 -20.94
C HIS A 113 1.14 16.64 -20.38
N VAL A 114 0.44 17.58 -21.04
CA VAL A 114 0.22 18.95 -20.49
C VAL A 114 -0.94 18.96 -19.48
N PHE A 115 -1.71 17.88 -19.35
CA PHE A 115 -2.55 17.70 -18.18
C PHE A 115 -1.70 17.31 -16.98
N LYS A 116 -1.95 17.99 -15.88
CA LYS A 116 -1.41 17.82 -14.53
C LYS A 116 -1.78 16.43 -13.96
N SER A 117 -1.48 15.36 -14.70
CA SER A 117 -1.82 13.99 -14.37
C SER A 117 -0.98 13.54 -13.20
N ILE A 118 -1.63 12.97 -12.18
CA ILE A 118 -0.96 12.33 -11.05
C ILE A 118 0.00 11.28 -11.62
N ASP A 119 1.27 11.36 -11.22
CA ASP A 119 2.26 10.36 -11.58
C ASP A 119 2.01 9.10 -10.73
N VAL A 120 1.59 8.03 -11.38
CA VAL A 120 1.26 6.75 -10.75
C VAL A 120 2.49 5.83 -10.63
N CYS A 121 3.63 6.20 -11.22
CA CYS A 121 4.88 5.43 -11.23
C CYS A 121 5.97 5.98 -10.30
N VAL A 122 5.62 6.92 -9.42
CA VAL A 122 6.55 7.56 -8.48
C VAL A 122 7.37 6.55 -7.68
N GLU A 123 6.82 5.39 -7.34
CA GLU A 123 7.55 4.34 -6.63
C GLU A 123 8.75 3.79 -7.45
N ASP A 124 8.53 3.44 -8.72
CA ASP A 124 9.58 2.95 -9.63
C ASP A 124 10.68 3.99 -9.82
N GLU A 125 10.29 5.26 -9.95
CA GLU A 125 11.21 6.38 -10.07
C GLU A 125 12.01 6.59 -8.79
N THR A 126 11.36 6.47 -7.63
CA THR A 126 11.99 6.59 -6.31
C THR A 126 13.04 5.50 -6.11
N ILE A 127 12.72 4.24 -6.45
CA ILE A 127 13.68 3.13 -6.38
C ILE A 127 14.88 3.40 -7.28
N LYS A 128 14.67 3.85 -8.53
CA LYS A 128 15.77 4.19 -9.44
C LYS A 128 16.61 5.34 -8.91
N TYR A 129 15.98 6.38 -8.38
CA TYR A 129 16.65 7.58 -7.88
C TYR A 129 17.52 7.27 -6.65
N LEU A 130 16.97 6.61 -5.64
CA LEU A 130 17.67 6.32 -4.37
C LEU A 130 18.77 5.25 -4.52
N ASN A 131 18.77 4.48 -5.60
CA ASN A 131 19.85 3.53 -5.91
C ASN A 131 20.97 4.12 -6.77
N ARG A 132 20.93 5.41 -7.14
CA ARG A 132 22.07 6.07 -7.78
C ARG A 132 23.19 6.33 -6.78
N LYS A 133 24.44 6.07 -7.18
CA LYS A 133 25.62 6.27 -6.33
C LYS A 133 25.80 7.72 -5.90
N ASP A 134 25.61 8.67 -6.82
CA ASP A 134 25.73 10.10 -6.51
C ASP A 134 24.65 10.57 -5.52
N VAL A 135 23.43 10.03 -5.62
CA VAL A 135 22.37 10.29 -4.65
C VAL A 135 22.72 9.71 -3.29
N GLN A 136 23.20 8.47 -3.22
CA GLN A 136 23.62 7.84 -1.96
C GLN A 136 24.75 8.60 -1.27
N GLU A 137 25.75 9.04 -2.04
CA GLU A 137 26.86 9.87 -1.54
C GLU A 137 26.34 11.21 -1.00
N ALA A 138 25.42 11.85 -1.71
CA ALA A 138 24.83 13.15 -1.33
C ALA A 138 24.00 13.09 -0.05
N ILE A 139 23.28 11.97 0.21
CA ILE A 139 22.50 11.77 1.44
C ILE A 139 23.29 11.00 2.52
N HIS A 140 24.57 10.73 2.29
CA HIS A 140 25.44 9.94 3.17
C HIS A 140 24.89 8.55 3.51
N ALA A 141 24.16 7.93 2.57
CA ALA A 141 23.63 6.58 2.75
C ALA A 141 24.74 5.53 2.60
N GLN A 142 24.74 4.54 3.49
CA GLN A 142 25.59 3.35 3.41
C GLN A 142 24.71 2.10 3.42
N LEU A 143 24.85 1.28 2.39
CA LEU A 143 24.14 0.00 2.31
C LEU A 143 24.90 -1.05 3.13
N VAL A 144 24.45 -1.28 4.36
CA VAL A 144 25.02 -2.28 5.27
C VAL A 144 24.07 -3.46 5.37
N GLY A 145 24.54 -4.65 4.99
CA GLY A 145 23.72 -5.87 5.03
C GLY A 145 22.66 -5.98 3.92
N VAL A 146 22.60 -5.01 3.01
CA VAL A 146 21.70 -4.99 1.84
C VAL A 146 22.47 -4.58 0.59
N SER A 147 22.05 -5.06 -0.58
CA SER A 147 22.71 -4.77 -1.86
C SER A 147 22.12 -3.57 -2.59
N LYS A 148 20.89 -3.21 -2.29
CA LYS A 148 20.14 -2.11 -2.89
C LYS A 148 19.16 -1.53 -1.87
N TRP A 149 18.79 -0.27 -2.06
CA TRP A 149 17.66 0.34 -1.36
C TRP A 149 16.35 -0.17 -1.95
N THR A 150 15.36 -0.48 -1.08
CA THR A 150 14.00 -0.90 -1.44
C THR A 150 12.98 -0.11 -0.61
N VAL A 151 11.73 -0.05 -1.08
CA VAL A 151 10.64 0.68 -0.40
C VAL A 151 10.32 0.08 0.97
N CYS A 152 10.28 -1.24 1.05
CA CYS A 152 10.12 -2.01 2.28
C CYS A 152 11.22 -3.07 2.38
N SER A 153 11.62 -3.43 3.60
CA SER A 153 12.43 -4.62 3.86
C SER A 153 11.55 -5.86 3.91
N GLU A 154 12.05 -6.97 3.39
CA GLU A 154 11.46 -8.30 3.63
C GLU A 154 11.78 -8.81 5.03
#